data_AF-A0A6D2JLF4-F1
#
_entry.id   AF-A0A6D2JLF4-F1
#
_cell.length_a   1.000
_cell.length_b   1.000
_cell.length_c   1.000
_cell.angle_alpha   90.00
_cell.angle_beta   90.00
_cell.angle_gamma   90.00
#
_symmetry.space_group_name_H-M   'P 1'
#
loop_
_entity.id
_entity.type
_entity.pdbx_description
1 polymer ?
#
loop_
_entity_poly.entity_id
_entity_poly.type
_entity_poly.pdbx_seq_one_letter_code
_entity_poly.pdbx_strand_id
1 'polypeptide(L)'
;MEKVNIEPCVKMDTQTLDLLKIRDDVTWYIRKLGLSKLFKLECSEYSQLTKEFLSTVALAFPNHNGDQPAGDGLLLFKIGDANGRISISALCQLFGLPNETAHDFKENSKRKQAAFADWTHFANEPFLPSRSKVSRITHPAIRYVHRLISTTFQCKQEANKVTTDEFYILTTPFIKHEYKANLGLLLAKTFINVRKLAQDLEGNKKLCVRFGRLITAIVLHVGIDIPNYEPLPKPTPLDLHAFSTSTS
;
A
#
# COMPACT_ATOMS: atom_id res chain seq x y z
N MET A 1 -12.27 8.47 15.71
CA MET A 1 -11.11 8.49 14.77
C MET A 1 -10.22 9.72 14.93
N GLU A 2 -10.30 10.44 16.07
CA GLU A 2 -9.60 11.71 16.29
C GLU A 2 -8.08 11.57 16.44
N LYS A 3 -7.61 10.39 16.87
CA LYS A 3 -6.20 10.06 17.02
C LYS A 3 -5.49 9.75 15.70
N VAL A 4 -6.21 9.76 14.57
CA VAL A 4 -5.63 9.54 13.24
C VAL A 4 -5.40 10.88 12.57
N ASN A 5 -4.14 11.19 12.29
CA ASN A 5 -3.73 12.35 11.51
C ASN A 5 -3.68 11.95 10.02
N ILE A 6 -4.44 12.63 9.18
CA ILE A 6 -4.43 12.37 7.73
C ILE A 6 -3.47 13.37 7.10
N GLU A 7 -2.42 12.85 6.48
CA GLU A 7 -1.46 13.62 5.72
C GLU A 7 -1.69 13.41 4.21
N PRO A 8 -1.35 14.39 3.36
CA PRO A 8 -1.40 14.21 1.92
C PRO A 8 -0.60 12.98 1.46
N CYS A 9 -1.13 12.24 0.48
CA CYS A 9 -0.37 11.20 -0.20
C CYS A 9 0.91 11.80 -0.80
N VAL A 10 1.97 10.98 -0.87
CA VAL A 10 3.18 11.37 -1.59
C VAL A 10 3.03 11.08 -3.07
N LYS A 11 3.70 11.89 -3.90
CA LYS A 11 3.84 11.61 -5.33
C LYS A 11 5.29 11.31 -5.69
N MET A 12 5.49 10.72 -6.86
CA MET A 12 6.83 10.53 -7.38
C MET A 12 7.51 11.89 -7.61
N ASP A 13 8.73 12.04 -7.10
CA ASP A 13 9.58 13.20 -7.39
C ASP A 13 10.30 12.97 -8.71
N THR A 14 9.66 13.37 -9.80
CA THR A 14 10.20 13.23 -11.15
C THR A 14 11.54 13.95 -11.31
N GLN A 15 11.72 15.11 -10.68
CA GLN A 15 12.96 15.87 -10.77
C GLN A 15 14.11 15.12 -10.11
N THR A 16 13.90 14.60 -8.90
CA THR A 16 14.93 13.83 -8.20
C THR A 16 15.25 12.52 -8.92
N LEU A 17 14.24 11.85 -9.49
CA LEU A 17 14.46 10.64 -10.29
C LEU A 17 15.34 10.89 -11.53
N ASP A 18 15.22 12.05 -12.16
CA ASP A 18 16.09 12.46 -13.29
C ASP A 18 17.51 12.76 -12.81
N LEU A 19 17.65 13.53 -11.73
CA LEU A 19 18.95 13.90 -11.17
C LEU A 19 19.77 12.66 -10.79
N LEU A 20 19.11 11.66 -10.22
CA LEU A 20 19.72 10.38 -9.84
C LEU A 20 19.86 9.39 -11.01
N LYS A 21 19.31 9.71 -12.20
CA LYS A 21 19.29 8.84 -13.39
C LYS A 21 18.67 7.46 -13.13
N ILE A 22 17.61 7.41 -12.31
CA ILE A 22 16.90 6.18 -11.95
C ILE A 22 15.43 6.18 -12.39
N ARG A 23 14.98 7.21 -13.12
CA ARG A 23 13.58 7.35 -13.55
C ARG A 23 13.08 6.12 -14.30
N ASP A 24 13.84 5.64 -15.28
CA ASP A 24 13.43 4.52 -16.13
C ASP A 24 13.34 3.22 -15.33
N ASP A 25 14.31 2.96 -14.46
CA ASP A 25 14.31 1.80 -13.57
C ASP A 25 13.12 1.83 -12.61
N VAL A 26 12.85 2.97 -11.97
CA VAL A 26 11.70 3.15 -11.07
C VAL A 26 10.39 2.94 -11.84
N THR A 27 10.27 3.52 -13.03
CA THR A 27 9.06 3.40 -13.87
C THR A 27 8.85 1.96 -14.31
N TRP A 28 9.91 1.28 -14.75
CA TRP A 28 9.89 -0.13 -15.12
C TRP A 28 9.45 -0.99 -13.94
N TYR A 29 10.03 -0.76 -12.76
CA TYR A 29 9.74 -1.55 -11.56
C TYR A 29 8.28 -1.36 -11.10
N ILE A 30 7.80 -0.12 -11.03
CA ILE A 30 6.40 0.20 -10.70
C ILE A 30 5.44 -0.46 -11.70
N ARG A 31 5.79 -0.50 -13.00
CA ARG A 31 5.00 -1.20 -14.01
C ARG A 31 4.97 -2.70 -13.79
N LYS A 32 6.11 -3.32 -13.46
CA LYS A 32 6.19 -4.77 -13.18
C LYS A 32 5.41 -5.18 -11.93
N LEU A 33 5.27 -4.27 -10.96
CA LEU A 33 4.44 -4.47 -9.78
C LEU A 33 2.94 -4.23 -10.02
N GLY A 34 2.55 -3.71 -11.19
CA GLY A 34 1.15 -3.33 -11.45
C GLY A 34 0.70 -2.10 -10.65
N LEU A 35 1.62 -1.26 -10.19
CA LEU A 35 1.32 -0.08 -9.36
C LEU A 35 1.23 1.23 -10.17
N SER A 36 1.38 1.16 -11.50
CA SER A 36 1.44 2.36 -12.36
C SER A 36 0.20 3.24 -12.27
N LYS A 37 -0.99 2.63 -12.28
CA LYS A 37 -2.26 3.40 -12.22
C LYS A 37 -2.49 3.98 -10.82
N LEU A 38 -2.18 3.22 -9.77
CA LEU A 38 -2.23 3.68 -8.37
C LEU A 38 -1.43 4.97 -8.13
N PHE A 39 -0.18 5.05 -8.63
CA PHE A 39 0.66 6.24 -8.44
C PHE A 39 0.38 7.39 -9.40
N LYS A 40 -0.49 7.20 -10.40
CA LYS A 40 -0.96 8.23 -11.34
C LYS A 40 -2.37 8.73 -11.01
N LEU A 41 -2.93 8.34 -9.87
CA LEU A 41 -4.25 8.83 -9.46
C LEU A 41 -4.22 10.35 -9.30
N GLU A 42 -5.18 11.01 -9.94
CA GLU A 42 -5.41 12.44 -9.84
C GLU A 42 -6.80 12.66 -9.26
N CYS A 43 -6.87 12.81 -7.95
CA CYS A 43 -8.04 13.32 -7.27
C CYS A 43 -7.63 14.05 -5.97
N SER A 44 -8.54 14.90 -5.50
CA SER A 44 -8.45 15.55 -4.20
C SER A 44 -8.41 14.51 -3.07
N GLU A 45 -7.92 14.91 -1.92
CA GLU A 45 -7.84 14.06 -0.73
C GLU A 45 -8.56 14.78 0.40
N TYR A 46 -9.29 14.06 1.23
CA TYR A 46 -10.10 14.69 2.29
C TYR A 46 -9.85 13.99 3.62
N SER A 47 -9.45 14.77 4.63
CA SER A 47 -9.20 14.23 5.98
C SER A 47 -10.46 13.61 6.58
N GLN A 48 -11.59 14.33 6.48
CA GLN A 48 -12.86 13.90 7.02
C GLN A 48 -13.39 12.62 6.33
N LEU A 49 -13.38 12.59 4.99
CA LEU A 49 -13.74 11.40 4.21
C LEU A 49 -12.92 10.18 4.61
N THR A 50 -11.61 10.37 4.75
CA THR A 50 -10.68 9.30 5.13
C THR A 50 -11.00 8.74 6.50
N LYS A 51 -11.30 9.62 7.47
CA LYS A 51 -11.66 9.21 8.84
C LYS A 51 -12.99 8.47 8.87
N GLU A 52 -14.00 8.93 8.13
CA GLU A 52 -15.30 8.26 8.02
C GLU A 52 -15.17 6.86 7.42
N PHE A 53 -14.47 6.76 6.29
CA PHE A 53 -14.16 5.48 5.66
C PHE A 53 -13.47 4.54 6.65
N LEU A 54 -12.35 4.97 7.26
CA LEU A 54 -11.59 4.12 8.19
C LEU A 54 -12.38 3.75 9.45
N SER A 55 -13.36 4.56 9.86
CA SER A 55 -14.19 4.25 11.03
C SER A 55 -15.18 3.11 10.81
N THR A 56 -15.58 2.89 9.56
CA THR A 56 -16.64 1.95 9.19
C THR A 56 -16.15 0.77 8.34
N VAL A 57 -14.98 0.90 7.71
CA VAL A 57 -14.47 -0.09 6.76
C VAL A 57 -14.40 -1.50 7.36
N ALA A 58 -15.00 -2.46 6.67
CA ALA A 58 -15.02 -3.87 7.03
C ALA A 58 -14.72 -4.72 5.78
N LEU A 59 -14.09 -5.86 5.99
CA LEU A 59 -13.77 -6.83 4.95
C LEU A 59 -14.58 -8.10 5.21
N ALA A 60 -15.38 -8.52 4.24
CA ALA A 60 -16.24 -9.69 4.32
C ALA A 60 -16.00 -10.64 3.15
N PHE A 61 -16.19 -11.94 3.39
CA PHE A 61 -16.16 -12.98 2.37
C PHE A 61 -17.49 -13.75 2.40
N PRO A 62 -18.43 -13.48 1.47
CA PRO A 62 -19.80 -13.97 1.56
C PRO A 62 -19.98 -15.50 1.49
N ASN A 63 -19.05 -16.22 0.86
CA ASN A 63 -19.26 -17.62 0.49
C ASN A 63 -18.53 -18.60 1.42
N HIS A 64 -19.09 -18.98 2.56
CA HIS A 64 -18.40 -19.81 3.58
C HIS A 64 -18.02 -21.25 3.19
N ASN A 65 -18.22 -21.68 1.93
CA ASN A 65 -18.08 -23.07 1.50
C ASN A 65 -16.88 -23.26 0.56
N GLY A 66 -15.69 -23.53 1.10
CA GLY A 66 -14.49 -23.93 0.34
C GLY A 66 -13.33 -22.92 0.36
N ASP A 67 -12.33 -23.16 -0.49
CA ASP A 67 -11.21 -22.23 -0.74
C ASP A 67 -11.75 -20.98 -1.45
N GLN A 68 -11.92 -19.90 -0.69
CA GLN A 68 -12.34 -18.62 -1.25
C GLN A 68 -11.17 -17.98 -2.01
N PRO A 69 -11.30 -17.57 -3.26
CA PRO A 69 -10.26 -16.76 -3.88
C PRO A 69 -10.29 -15.34 -3.30
N ALA A 70 -9.12 -14.71 -3.20
CA ALA A 70 -8.99 -13.34 -2.70
C ALA A 70 -9.90 -12.32 -3.42
N GLY A 71 -10.18 -12.53 -4.70
CA GLY A 71 -11.05 -11.70 -5.52
C GLY A 71 -12.52 -11.65 -5.07
N ASP A 72 -12.99 -12.64 -4.32
CA ASP A 72 -14.37 -12.74 -3.81
C ASP A 72 -14.60 -11.88 -2.56
N GLY A 73 -13.52 -11.34 -1.98
CA GLY A 73 -13.61 -10.43 -0.85
C GLY A 73 -14.39 -9.16 -1.20
N LEU A 74 -15.09 -8.62 -0.20
CA LEU A 74 -15.83 -7.38 -0.30
C LEU A 74 -15.39 -6.40 0.77
N LEU A 75 -15.05 -5.19 0.34
CA LEU A 75 -14.84 -4.06 1.22
C LEU A 75 -16.15 -3.29 1.37
N LEU A 76 -16.62 -3.17 2.60
CA LEU A 76 -17.85 -2.49 2.99
C LEU A 76 -17.49 -1.26 3.82
N PHE A 77 -18.15 -0.13 3.60
CA PHE A 77 -17.89 1.11 4.35
C PHE A 77 -19.12 2.03 4.31
N LYS A 78 -19.11 3.12 5.08
CA LYS A 78 -20.16 4.15 5.08
C LYS A 78 -19.52 5.54 5.01
N ILE A 79 -20.08 6.41 4.19
CA ILE A 79 -19.75 7.85 4.11
C ILE A 79 -21.06 8.62 4.30
N GLY A 80 -21.14 9.46 5.33
CA GLY A 80 -22.42 10.03 5.76
C GLY A 80 -23.49 8.94 5.96
N ASP A 81 -24.56 9.00 5.17
CA ASP A 81 -25.64 7.99 5.15
C ASP A 81 -25.57 6.97 4.01
N ALA A 82 -24.62 7.13 3.09
CA ALA A 82 -24.44 6.22 1.96
C ALA A 82 -23.61 4.99 2.36
N ASN A 83 -24.13 3.80 2.05
CA ASN A 83 -23.39 2.55 2.20
C ASN A 83 -22.57 2.26 0.93
N GLY A 84 -21.26 2.12 1.08
CA GLY A 84 -20.35 1.75 0.01
C GLY A 84 -19.97 0.28 0.04
N ARG A 85 -19.86 -0.32 -1.15
CA ARG A 85 -19.40 -1.69 -1.35
C ARG A 85 -18.55 -1.78 -2.60
N ILE A 86 -17.37 -2.39 -2.49
CA ILE A 86 -16.50 -2.69 -3.62
C ILE A 86 -15.90 -4.09 -3.45
N SER A 87 -15.88 -4.90 -4.51
CA SER A 87 -15.18 -6.20 -4.48
C SER A 87 -13.68 -6.00 -4.58
N ILE A 88 -12.89 -6.95 -4.08
CA ILE A 88 -11.43 -6.93 -4.25
C ILE A 88 -11.06 -6.95 -5.74
N SER A 89 -11.79 -7.69 -6.57
CA SER A 89 -11.61 -7.66 -8.03
C SER A 89 -11.80 -6.25 -8.61
N ALA A 90 -12.87 -5.54 -8.24
CA ALA A 90 -13.12 -4.17 -8.68
C ALA A 90 -12.07 -3.19 -8.12
N LEU A 91 -11.63 -3.40 -6.88
CA LEU A 91 -10.53 -2.63 -6.26
C LEU A 91 -9.22 -2.79 -7.04
N CYS A 92 -8.89 -4.02 -7.45
CA CYS A 92 -7.75 -4.29 -8.32
C CYS A 92 -7.88 -3.55 -9.66
N GLN A 93 -9.04 -3.62 -10.32
CA GLN A 93 -9.28 -2.92 -11.58
C GLN A 93 -9.19 -1.39 -11.45
N LEU A 94 -9.74 -0.84 -10.37
CA LEU A 94 -9.67 0.59 -10.05
C LEU A 94 -8.22 1.06 -10.01
N PHE A 95 -7.34 0.32 -9.33
CA PHE A 95 -5.94 0.69 -9.13
C PHE A 95 -4.95 0.07 -10.12
N GLY A 96 -5.43 -0.75 -11.06
CA GLY A 96 -4.59 -1.45 -12.04
C GLY A 96 -3.73 -2.57 -11.46
N LEU A 97 -4.11 -3.09 -10.29
CA LEU A 97 -3.39 -4.16 -9.60
C LEU A 97 -3.65 -5.51 -10.26
N PRO A 98 -2.69 -6.45 -10.22
CA PRO A 98 -2.92 -7.83 -10.63
C PRO A 98 -4.02 -8.49 -9.77
N ASN A 99 -4.98 -9.15 -10.42
CA ASN A 99 -6.09 -9.81 -9.74
C ASN A 99 -5.78 -11.27 -9.40
N GLU A 100 -4.77 -11.46 -8.56
CA GLU A 100 -4.30 -12.79 -8.13
C GLU A 100 -5.33 -13.49 -7.22
N THR A 101 -5.24 -14.81 -7.07
CA THR A 101 -6.24 -15.59 -6.30
C THR A 101 -5.85 -15.82 -4.84
N ALA A 102 -4.56 -15.78 -4.48
CA ALA A 102 -4.11 -16.06 -3.12
C ALA A 102 -4.36 -14.88 -2.15
N HIS A 103 -4.72 -15.18 -0.90
CA HIS A 103 -5.05 -14.16 0.09
C HIS A 103 -3.84 -13.48 0.72
N ASP A 104 -2.74 -14.22 0.81
CA ASP A 104 -1.49 -13.73 1.34
C ASP A 104 -0.31 -14.49 0.74
N PHE A 105 0.90 -13.97 0.99
CA PHE A 105 2.14 -14.57 0.50
C PHE A 105 2.55 -15.85 1.26
N LYS A 106 1.85 -16.21 2.35
CA LYS A 106 2.16 -17.31 3.30
C LYS A 106 1.19 -18.51 3.21
N GLU A 107 0.05 -18.37 2.53
CA GLU A 107 -1.00 -19.39 2.30
C GLU A 107 -0.47 -20.61 1.53
N ASN A 108 0.80 -20.52 1.15
CA ASN A 108 1.57 -21.43 0.35
C ASN A 108 2.81 -21.88 1.17
N SER A 109 2.62 -22.90 2.01
CA SER A 109 3.54 -23.74 2.85
C SER A 109 5.05 -23.41 3.06
N LYS A 110 5.62 -23.94 4.16
CA LYS A 110 7.06 -23.92 4.50
C LYS A 110 8.01 -24.37 3.37
N ARG A 111 7.54 -25.17 2.40
CA ARG A 111 8.33 -25.63 1.22
C ARG A 111 8.51 -24.55 0.15
N LYS A 112 7.64 -23.53 0.13
CA LYS A 112 7.63 -22.45 -0.89
C LYS A 112 8.40 -21.20 -0.46
N GLN A 113 8.90 -21.14 0.78
CA GLN A 113 9.82 -20.08 1.19
C GLN A 113 11.14 -20.07 0.38
N ALA A 114 11.57 -21.26 -0.08
CA ALA A 114 12.69 -21.42 -1.00
C ALA A 114 12.41 -20.93 -2.44
N ALA A 115 11.16 -20.67 -2.79
CA ALA A 115 10.74 -20.17 -4.10
C ALA A 115 10.63 -18.63 -4.17
N PHE A 116 10.79 -17.94 -3.04
CA PHE A 116 10.89 -16.49 -3.04
C PHE A 116 12.29 -16.09 -3.48
N ALA A 117 12.35 -15.08 -4.35
CA ALA A 117 13.59 -14.57 -4.91
C ALA A 117 14.59 -14.29 -3.78
N ASP A 118 15.82 -14.74 -3.99
CA ASP A 118 16.89 -14.51 -3.04
C ASP A 118 17.03 -12.99 -2.83
N TRP A 119 16.80 -12.54 -1.60
CA TRP A 119 16.93 -11.13 -1.23
C TRP A 119 18.32 -10.59 -1.57
N THR A 120 19.31 -11.47 -1.76
CA THR A 120 20.63 -11.12 -2.27
C THR A 120 20.62 -10.47 -3.65
N HIS A 121 19.57 -10.65 -4.46
CA HIS A 121 19.39 -9.91 -5.71
C HIS A 121 19.27 -8.39 -5.49
N PHE A 122 18.81 -7.97 -4.31
CA PHE A 122 18.55 -6.57 -3.98
C PHE A 122 19.40 -6.05 -2.83
N ALA A 123 19.98 -6.92 -2.01
CA ALA A 123 20.72 -6.57 -0.81
C ALA A 123 21.96 -7.44 -0.63
N ASN A 124 22.93 -7.00 0.19
CA ASN A 124 24.18 -7.76 0.40
C ASN A 124 24.07 -8.82 1.52
N GLU A 125 22.90 -8.99 2.12
CA GLU A 125 22.65 -9.89 3.25
C GLU A 125 21.34 -10.66 3.04
N PRO A 126 21.08 -11.77 3.73
CA PRO A 126 19.78 -12.46 3.69
C PRO A 126 18.65 -11.63 4.30
N PHE A 127 17.41 -11.88 3.85
CA PHE A 127 16.25 -11.18 4.42
C PHE A 127 15.94 -11.71 5.82
N LEU A 128 15.82 -10.81 6.78
CA LEU A 128 15.44 -11.07 8.16
C LEU A 128 14.32 -10.09 8.54
N PRO A 129 13.05 -10.52 8.65
CA PRO A 129 11.89 -9.64 8.87
C PRO A 129 12.02 -8.63 10.03
N SER A 130 12.75 -8.99 11.08
CA SER A 130 12.94 -8.14 12.27
C SER A 130 14.12 -7.17 12.17
N ARG A 131 15.04 -7.39 11.23
CA ARG A 131 16.35 -6.71 11.17
C ARG A 131 16.68 -6.06 9.84
N SER A 132 16.09 -6.49 8.73
CA SER A 132 16.41 -5.97 7.39
C SER A 132 16.02 -4.50 7.25
N LYS A 133 17.03 -3.68 7.01
CA LYS A 133 16.91 -2.23 6.82
C LYS A 133 16.85 -1.88 5.34
N VAL A 134 16.14 -0.81 5.00
CA VAL A 134 16.10 -0.27 3.63
C VAL A 134 17.49 0.14 3.12
N SER A 135 18.40 0.55 4.01
CA SER A 135 19.78 0.92 3.67
C SER A 135 20.62 -0.25 3.14
N ARG A 136 20.16 -1.48 3.33
CA ARG A 136 20.82 -2.70 2.83
C ARG A 136 20.44 -3.02 1.40
N ILE A 137 19.37 -2.43 0.87
CA ILE A 137 19.01 -2.56 -0.54
C ILE A 137 20.03 -1.77 -1.36
N THR A 138 20.77 -2.44 -2.23
CA THR A 138 21.85 -1.86 -3.03
C THR A 138 21.31 -0.98 -4.15
N HIS A 139 20.24 -1.41 -4.83
CA HIS A 139 19.70 -0.69 -5.98
C HIS A 139 18.89 0.56 -5.58
N PRO A 140 19.30 1.78 -5.99
CA PRO A 140 18.63 3.03 -5.59
C PRO A 140 17.17 3.11 -6.06
N ALA A 141 16.86 2.63 -7.28
CA ALA A 141 15.48 2.56 -7.76
C ALA A 141 14.57 1.70 -6.86
N ILE A 142 15.08 0.56 -6.36
CA ILE A 142 14.31 -0.35 -5.49
C ILE A 142 14.13 0.27 -4.11
N ARG A 143 15.15 0.95 -3.58
CA ARG A 143 15.02 1.77 -2.35
C ARG A 143 13.93 2.82 -2.48
N TYR A 144 13.89 3.51 -3.62
CA TYR A 144 12.87 4.51 -3.91
C TYR A 144 11.47 3.88 -3.94
N VAL A 145 11.30 2.79 -4.69
CA VAL A 145 10.00 2.09 -4.80
C VAL A 145 9.55 1.51 -3.46
N HIS A 146 10.46 0.95 -2.67
CA HIS A 146 10.16 0.50 -1.30
C HIS A 146 9.54 1.63 -0.48
N ARG A 147 10.19 2.80 -0.40
CA ARG A 147 9.66 3.93 0.36
C ARG A 147 8.30 4.40 -0.16
N LEU A 148 8.11 4.40 -1.48
CA LEU A 148 6.83 4.78 -2.08
C LEU A 148 5.69 3.82 -1.67
N ILE A 149 5.96 2.50 -1.67
CA ILE A 149 5.04 1.46 -1.19
C ILE A 149 4.80 1.59 0.32
N SER A 150 5.86 1.71 1.11
CA SER A 150 5.77 1.84 2.57
C SER A 150 4.91 3.03 3.00
N THR A 151 5.06 4.17 2.32
CA THR A 151 4.35 5.40 2.65
C THR A 151 2.91 5.41 2.15
N THR A 152 2.66 4.93 0.92
CA THR A 152 1.35 5.08 0.27
C THR A 152 0.46 3.85 0.42
N PHE A 153 1.05 2.65 0.38
CA PHE A 153 0.32 1.38 0.37
C PHE A 153 0.25 0.75 1.77
N GLN A 154 1.32 0.88 2.55
CA GLN A 154 1.41 0.34 3.92
C GLN A 154 1.23 1.41 5.01
N CYS A 155 1.22 2.69 4.65
CA CYS A 155 1.04 3.83 5.57
C CYS A 155 1.97 3.84 6.78
N LYS A 156 3.24 3.47 6.57
CA LYS A 156 4.26 3.54 7.63
C LYS A 156 4.76 4.97 7.79
N GLN A 157 4.79 5.42 9.04
CA GLN A 157 5.42 6.69 9.40
C GLN A 157 6.94 6.65 9.19
N GLU A 158 7.57 5.50 9.47
CA GLU A 158 8.99 5.26 9.21
C GLU A 158 9.19 4.07 8.26
N ALA A 159 9.79 4.33 7.10
CA ALA A 159 10.11 3.33 6.09
C ALA A 159 11.56 2.79 6.20
N ASN A 160 12.11 2.71 7.41
CA ASN A 160 13.50 2.32 7.65
C ASN A 160 13.72 0.80 7.64
N LYS A 161 12.69 0.04 8.01
CA LYS A 161 12.67 -1.43 8.01
C LYS A 161 11.81 -1.95 6.88
N VAL A 162 12.22 -3.08 6.31
CA VAL A 162 11.47 -3.80 5.28
C VAL A 162 10.66 -4.89 5.97
N THR A 163 9.33 -4.79 5.95
CA THR A 163 8.45 -5.83 6.49
C THR A 163 8.39 -7.03 5.55
N THR A 164 7.89 -8.16 6.05
CA THR A 164 7.66 -9.35 5.22
C THR A 164 6.76 -9.06 4.02
N ASP A 165 5.67 -8.31 4.21
CA ASP A 165 4.76 -7.97 3.11
C ASP A 165 5.43 -7.04 2.09
N GLU A 166 6.21 -6.05 2.54
CA GLU A 166 6.98 -5.18 1.64
C GLU A 166 8.02 -5.97 0.84
N PHE A 167 8.72 -6.90 1.49
CA PHE A 167 9.66 -7.79 0.82
C PHE A 167 8.96 -8.60 -0.28
N TYR A 168 7.82 -9.20 0.01
CA TYR A 168 7.10 -10.00 -0.98
C TYR A 168 6.48 -9.17 -2.10
N ILE A 169 5.98 -7.97 -1.80
CA ILE A 169 5.57 -7.03 -2.85
C ILE A 169 6.78 -6.70 -3.74
N LEU A 170 7.92 -6.31 -3.16
CA LEU A 170 9.11 -5.96 -3.94
C LEU A 170 9.60 -7.12 -4.80
N THR A 171 9.54 -8.35 -4.31
CA THR A 171 10.00 -9.54 -5.04
C THR A 171 8.96 -10.14 -5.99
N THR A 172 7.72 -9.63 -5.99
CA THR A 172 6.62 -10.09 -6.86
C THR A 172 6.98 -10.22 -8.35
N PRO A 173 7.79 -9.34 -8.97
CA PRO A 173 8.20 -9.50 -10.37
C PRO A 173 8.99 -10.79 -10.66
N PHE A 174 9.59 -11.39 -9.63
CA PHE A 174 10.46 -12.56 -9.72
C PHE A 174 9.82 -13.83 -9.16
N ILE A 175 8.63 -13.70 -8.58
CA ILE A 175 7.86 -14.82 -8.02
C ILE A 175 6.96 -15.41 -9.12
N LYS A 176 6.87 -16.74 -9.19
CA LYS A 176 5.92 -17.43 -10.08
C LYS A 176 4.49 -17.02 -9.77
N HIS A 177 3.66 -16.90 -10.80
CA HIS A 177 2.27 -16.44 -10.68
C HIS A 177 1.46 -17.16 -9.60
N GLU A 178 1.60 -18.49 -9.48
CA GLU A 178 0.93 -19.33 -8.48
C GLU A 178 1.23 -18.98 -7.00
N TYR A 179 2.22 -18.13 -6.74
CA TYR A 179 2.63 -17.71 -5.40
C TYR A 179 2.44 -16.21 -5.14
N LYS A 180 1.85 -15.47 -6.09
CA LYS A 180 1.59 -14.05 -5.91
C LYS A 180 0.33 -13.85 -5.07
N ALA A 181 0.42 -12.96 -4.08
CA ALA A 181 -0.75 -12.54 -3.31
C ALA A 181 -1.54 -11.47 -4.06
N ASN A 182 -2.84 -11.41 -3.81
CA ASN A 182 -3.69 -10.35 -4.33
C ASN A 182 -3.37 -9.02 -3.63
N LEU A 183 -2.78 -8.08 -4.37
CA LEU A 183 -2.41 -6.76 -3.83
C LEU A 183 -3.65 -5.93 -3.45
N GLY A 184 -4.77 -6.08 -4.16
CA GLY A 184 -6.02 -5.40 -3.76
C GLY A 184 -6.49 -5.85 -2.38
N LEU A 185 -6.45 -7.16 -2.11
CA LEU A 185 -6.77 -7.69 -0.79
C LEU A 185 -5.76 -7.24 0.27
N LEU A 186 -4.46 -7.20 -0.06
CA LEU A 186 -3.46 -6.70 0.88
C LEU A 186 -3.71 -5.24 1.26
N LEU A 187 -4.06 -4.39 0.29
CA LEU A 187 -4.46 -3.00 0.54
C LEU A 187 -5.71 -2.92 1.43
N ALA A 188 -6.73 -3.74 1.15
CA ALA A 188 -7.92 -3.83 1.98
C ALA A 188 -7.59 -4.23 3.42
N LYS A 189 -6.74 -5.25 3.62
CA LYS A 189 -6.24 -5.67 4.94
C LYS A 189 -5.50 -4.52 5.64
N THR A 190 -4.73 -3.71 4.91
CA THR A 190 -4.07 -2.53 5.49
C THR A 190 -5.08 -1.51 6.02
N PHE A 191 -6.19 -1.24 5.32
CA PHE A 191 -7.24 -0.36 5.85
C PHE A 191 -7.83 -0.89 7.17
N ILE A 192 -8.12 -2.20 7.24
CA ILE A 192 -8.63 -2.84 8.45
C ILE A 192 -7.60 -2.75 9.59
N ASN A 193 -6.32 -2.99 9.30
CA ASN A 193 -5.26 -2.92 10.30
C ASN A 193 -5.08 -1.49 10.84
N VAL A 194 -5.11 -0.47 9.98
CA VAL A 194 -5.06 0.93 10.39
C VAL A 194 -6.26 1.29 11.28
N ARG A 195 -7.46 0.82 10.93
CA ARG A 195 -8.66 0.99 11.77
C ARG A 195 -8.45 0.40 13.17
N LYS A 196 -7.98 -0.85 13.25
CA LYS A 196 -7.72 -1.54 14.54
C LYS A 196 -6.66 -0.81 15.35
N LEU A 197 -5.53 -0.48 14.74
CA LEU A 197 -4.46 0.28 15.39
C LEU A 197 -4.98 1.61 15.94
N ALA A 198 -5.80 2.33 15.19
CA ALA A 198 -6.39 3.59 15.65
C ALA A 198 -7.33 3.44 16.86
N GLN A 199 -7.99 2.28 17.01
CA GLN A 199 -8.83 1.96 18.17
C GLN A 199 -7.98 1.59 19.40
N ASP A 200 -6.85 0.91 19.18
CA ASP A 200 -5.95 0.44 20.23
C ASP A 200 -4.95 1.53 20.71
N LEU A 201 -4.98 2.73 20.14
CA LEU A 201 -4.07 3.81 20.55
C LEU A 201 -4.38 4.33 21.96
N GLU A 202 -3.50 4.02 22.89
CA GLU A 202 -3.50 4.56 24.25
C GLU A 202 -2.84 5.95 24.36
N GLY A 203 -3.30 6.76 25.31
CA GLY A 203 -2.76 8.08 25.62
C GLY A 203 -2.83 9.08 24.44
N ASN A 204 -1.80 9.93 24.34
CA ASN A 204 -1.67 11.03 23.36
C ASN A 204 -1.03 10.62 22.02
N LYS A 205 -0.81 9.33 21.78
CA LYS A 205 -0.21 8.85 20.52
C LYS A 205 -1.16 9.12 19.35
N LYS A 206 -0.59 9.59 18.23
CA LYS A 206 -1.31 9.80 16.97
C LYS A 206 -0.76 8.88 15.90
N LEU A 207 -1.65 8.34 15.06
CA LEU A 207 -1.29 7.56 13.89
C LEU A 207 -1.37 8.45 12.65
N CYS A 208 -0.25 8.68 11.98
CA CYS A 208 -0.23 9.37 10.70
C CYS A 208 -0.52 8.39 9.55
N VAL A 209 -1.45 8.74 8.66
CA VAL A 209 -1.82 7.92 7.49
C VAL A 209 -1.91 8.77 6.24
N ARG A 210 -1.60 8.17 5.09
CA ARG A 210 -1.51 8.81 3.77
C ARG A 210 -2.34 8.04 2.73
N PHE A 211 -3.60 7.77 3.05
CA PHE A 211 -4.56 7.04 2.20
C PHE A 211 -5.59 7.92 1.50
N GLY A 212 -5.60 9.24 1.77
CA GLY A 212 -6.72 10.11 1.41
C GLY A 212 -7.08 10.04 -0.07
N ARG A 213 -6.09 9.97 -0.95
CA ARG A 213 -6.32 9.78 -2.39
C ARG A 213 -6.95 8.45 -2.75
N LEU A 214 -6.43 7.34 -2.19
CA LEU A 214 -6.91 6.00 -2.50
C LEU A 214 -8.37 5.85 -2.07
N ILE A 215 -8.71 6.34 -0.88
CA ILE A 215 -10.08 6.31 -0.36
C ILE A 215 -11.00 7.18 -1.21
N THR A 216 -10.56 8.38 -1.59
CA THR A 216 -11.34 9.25 -2.48
C THR A 216 -11.65 8.56 -3.80
N ALA A 217 -10.66 7.90 -4.42
CA ALA A 217 -10.87 7.15 -5.64
C ALA A 217 -11.87 5.99 -5.47
N ILE A 218 -11.85 5.28 -4.34
CA ILE A 218 -12.80 4.20 -4.03
C ILE A 218 -14.23 4.75 -3.91
N VAL A 219 -14.41 5.83 -3.14
CA VAL A 219 -15.71 6.46 -2.89
C VAL A 219 -16.34 6.95 -4.19
N LEU A 220 -15.56 7.64 -5.03
CA LEU A 220 -16.02 8.09 -6.35
C LEU A 220 -16.33 6.92 -7.29
N HIS A 221 -15.52 5.85 -7.26
CA HIS A 221 -15.73 4.68 -8.10
C HIS A 221 -17.06 3.97 -7.81
N VAL A 222 -17.49 3.94 -6.54
CA VAL A 222 -18.78 3.33 -6.16
C VAL A 222 -19.96 4.29 -6.31
N GLY A 223 -19.74 5.50 -6.82
CA GLY A 223 -20.79 6.48 -7.10
C GLY A 223 -21.36 7.18 -5.86
N ILE A 224 -20.57 7.27 -4.77
CA ILE A 224 -20.97 8.03 -3.58
C ILE A 224 -20.47 9.46 -3.71
N ASP A 225 -21.38 10.42 -3.57
CA ASP A 225 -21.05 11.84 -3.54
C ASP A 225 -20.23 12.16 -2.28
N ILE A 226 -19.14 12.88 -2.48
CA ILE A 226 -18.32 13.38 -1.38
C ILE A 226 -19.03 14.62 -0.81
N PRO A 227 -19.34 14.65 0.50
CA PRO A 227 -19.88 15.85 1.14
C PRO A 227 -18.94 17.05 0.97
N ASN A 228 -19.40 18.25 1.34
CA ASN A 228 -18.61 19.48 1.20
C ASN A 228 -17.45 19.56 2.22
N TYR A 229 -16.49 18.65 2.11
CA TYR A 229 -15.30 18.56 2.93
C TYR A 229 -14.18 19.41 2.35
N GLU A 230 -13.40 20.02 3.23
CA GLU A 230 -12.21 20.75 2.83
C GLU A 230 -11.14 19.78 2.29
N PRO A 231 -10.61 20.03 1.08
CA PRO A 231 -9.54 19.21 0.53
C PRO A 231 -8.23 19.46 1.29
N LEU A 232 -7.46 18.40 1.47
CA LEU A 232 -6.08 18.48 1.94
C LEU A 232 -5.20 19.20 0.90
N PRO A 233 -4.03 19.75 1.34
CA PRO A 233 -3.04 20.29 0.43
C PRO A 233 -2.60 19.28 -0.63
N LYS A 234 -2.08 19.81 -1.75
CA LYS A 234 -1.55 18.96 -2.83
C LYS A 234 -0.45 18.02 -2.31
N PRO A 235 -0.31 16.83 -2.91
CA PRO A 235 0.78 15.89 -2.63
C PRO A 235 2.14 16.53 -2.63
N THR A 236 2.90 16.22 -1.59
CA THR A 236 4.32 16.50 -1.58
C THR A 236 5.07 15.44 -2.40
N PRO A 237 6.10 15.83 -3.17
CA PRO A 237 7.05 14.87 -3.72
C PRO A 237 7.64 14.03 -2.59
N LEU A 238 7.92 12.76 -2.85
CA LEU A 238 8.62 11.89 -1.90
C LEU A 238 10.02 12.47 -1.63
N ASP A 239 10.21 13.06 -0.45
CA ASP A 239 11.47 13.70 -0.07
C ASP A 239 12.61 12.68 0.02
N LEU A 240 13.62 12.87 -0.85
CA LEU A 240 14.81 12.05 -0.83
C LEU A 240 16.00 12.65 -0.06
N HIS A 241 15.93 13.85 0.49
CA HIS A 241 17.02 14.38 1.34
C HIS A 241 17.16 13.60 2.65
N ALA A 242 16.11 12.90 3.09
CA ALA A 242 16.18 11.85 4.11
C ALA A 242 16.96 10.57 3.66
N PHE A 243 17.64 10.57 2.50
CA PHE A 243 18.49 9.47 2.03
C PHE A 243 19.97 9.68 2.37
N SER A 244 20.47 10.92 2.38
CA SER A 244 21.91 11.21 2.56
C SER A 244 22.39 11.12 4.01
N THR A 245 21.48 11.22 4.99
CA THR A 245 21.83 11.15 6.43
C THR A 245 21.82 9.74 6.99
N SER A 246 21.49 8.73 6.17
CA SER A 246 21.46 7.31 6.57
C SER A 246 22.68 6.50 6.13
N THR A 247 23.72 7.19 5.64
CA THR A 247 25.04 6.64 5.29
C THR A 247 26.13 7.08 6.27
N SER A 248 25.80 7.14 7.56
CA SER A 248 26.76 7.28 8.65
C SER A 248 26.67 6.06 9.57
#